data_AF-A0A6V7KW30-F1
#
_entry.id   AF-A0A6V7KW30-F1
#
_cell.length_a   1.000
_cell.length_b   1.000
_cell.length_c   1.000
_cell.angle_alpha   90.00
_cell.angle_beta   90.00
_cell.angle_gamma   90.00
#
_symmetry.space_group_name_H-M   'P 1'
#
loop_
_entity.id
_entity.type
_entity.pdbx_description
1 polymer ?
#
loop_
_entity_poly.entity_id
_entity_poly.type
_entity_poly.pdbx_seq_one_letter_code
_entity_poly.pdbx_strand_id
1 'polypeptide(L)'
;DEIVQVMLCYDTRNYLLCNLKKNQVMQVPLDLNFQEGTKIAFTSNGRGHVHLTGYLVPEDDMDELGDEMLEEEEDVDEEEEDDEEVPELVAPGKRKAKASPKEGKAAKRLKEEEEEENDDDSSDEGSLLDGL
;
A
#
# COMPACT_ATOMS: atom_id res chain seq x y z
N ASP A 1 -1.65 -14.48 -18.37
CA ASP A 1 -2.80 -13.56 -18.21
C ASP A 1 -2.28 -12.15 -18.01
N GLU A 2 -3.07 -11.17 -18.43
CA GLU A 2 -2.84 -9.74 -18.16
C GLU A 2 -3.14 -9.42 -16.68
N ILE A 3 -2.75 -8.21 -16.23
CA ILE A 3 -3.18 -7.67 -14.94
C ILE A 3 -4.50 -6.94 -15.15
N VAL A 4 -5.45 -7.14 -14.24
CA VAL A 4 -6.69 -6.37 -14.17
C VAL A 4 -6.58 -5.40 -12.99
N GLN A 5 -6.61 -4.11 -13.24
CA GLN A 5 -6.53 -3.06 -12.22
C GLN A 5 -7.93 -2.59 -11.86
N VAL A 6 -8.20 -2.37 -10.57
CA VAL A 6 -9.46 -1.78 -10.09
C VAL A 6 -9.20 -0.36 -9.64
N MET A 7 -9.91 0.60 -10.24
CA MET A 7 -9.76 2.03 -10.01
C MET A 7 -11.06 2.62 -9.44
N LEU A 8 -10.93 3.51 -8.45
CA LEU A 8 -12.00 4.35 -7.92
C LEU A 8 -11.83 5.76 -8.48
N CYS A 9 -12.85 6.25 -9.17
CA CYS A 9 -12.99 7.65 -9.56
C CYS A 9 -13.81 8.37 -8.48
N TYR A 10 -13.24 9.39 -7.84
CA TYR A 10 -13.92 10.23 -6.86
C TYR A 10 -13.53 11.70 -7.06
N ASP A 11 -14.55 12.57 -7.14
CA ASP A 11 -14.41 13.96 -7.59
C ASP A 11 -13.59 14.05 -8.91
N THR A 12 -12.41 14.64 -8.87
CA THR A 12 -11.50 14.88 -10.00
C THR A 12 -10.31 13.92 -10.01
N ARG A 13 -10.32 12.89 -9.16
CA ARG A 13 -9.16 12.03 -8.87
C ARG A 13 -9.46 10.54 -9.11
N ASN A 14 -8.43 9.83 -9.54
CA ASN A 14 -8.46 8.39 -9.77
C ASN A 14 -7.51 7.70 -8.79
N TYR A 15 -8.02 6.72 -8.05
CA TYR A 15 -7.32 5.98 -7.01
C TYR A 15 -7.21 4.51 -7.43
N LEU A 16 -6.00 3.95 -7.45
CA LEU A 16 -5.79 2.52 -7.68
C LEU A 16 -6.11 1.76 -6.39
N LEU A 17 -7.15 0.93 -6.41
CA LEU A 17 -7.56 0.12 -5.26
C LEU A 17 -6.74 -1.18 -5.18
N CYS A 18 -6.65 -1.92 -6.28
CA CYS A 18 -5.88 -3.16 -6.33
C CYS A 18 -5.47 -3.58 -7.75
N ASN A 19 -4.52 -4.51 -7.84
CA ASN A 19 -4.14 -5.21 -9.05
C ASN A 19 -4.43 -6.71 -8.88
N LEU A 20 -5.30 -7.25 -9.72
CA LEU A 20 -5.64 -8.67 -9.79
C LEU A 20 -4.91 -9.33 -10.96
N LYS A 21 -4.48 -10.58 -10.79
CA LYS A 21 -3.79 -11.37 -11.81
C LYS A 21 -4.06 -12.85 -11.63
N LYS A 22 -4.52 -13.50 -12.70
CA LYS A 22 -4.88 -14.92 -12.67
C LYS A 22 -3.71 -15.79 -12.22
N ASN A 23 -4.01 -16.79 -11.38
CA ASN A 23 -3.05 -17.72 -10.78
C ASN A 23 -1.97 -17.05 -9.88
N GLN A 24 -2.13 -15.78 -9.49
CA GLN A 24 -1.19 -15.09 -8.59
C GLN A 24 -1.91 -14.29 -7.49
N VAL A 25 -2.83 -13.38 -7.85
CA VAL A 25 -3.65 -12.58 -6.91
C VAL A 25 -5.07 -12.54 -7.48
N MET A 26 -5.97 -13.39 -6.96
CA MET A 26 -7.33 -13.53 -7.51
C MET A 26 -8.39 -12.73 -6.75
N GLN A 27 -8.09 -12.32 -5.52
CA GLN A 27 -8.91 -11.48 -4.67
C GLN A 27 -8.00 -10.60 -3.82
N VAL A 28 -8.48 -9.42 -3.45
CA VAL A 28 -7.82 -8.51 -2.50
C VAL A 28 -8.91 -7.99 -1.57
N PRO A 29 -8.80 -8.14 -0.23
CA PRO A 29 -9.71 -7.49 0.69
C PRO A 29 -9.49 -5.97 0.62
N LEU A 30 -10.58 -5.22 0.61
CA LEU A 30 -10.57 -3.76 0.59
C LEU A 30 -11.36 -3.26 1.80
N ASP A 31 -10.75 -2.37 2.57
CA ASP A 31 -11.41 -1.64 3.65
C ASP A 31 -11.79 -0.26 3.11
N LEU A 32 -13.07 -0.11 2.75
CA LEU A 32 -13.62 1.07 2.08
C LEU A 32 -15.04 1.32 2.58
N ASN A 33 -15.25 2.50 3.14
CA ASN A 33 -16.57 3.03 3.49
C ASN A 33 -16.94 4.18 2.53
N PHE A 34 -18.22 4.29 2.18
CA PHE A 34 -18.76 5.37 1.36
C PHE A 34 -20.04 5.89 2.02
N GLN A 35 -20.10 7.18 2.31
CA GLN A 35 -21.28 7.83 2.91
C GLN A 35 -22.35 8.09 1.83
N GLU A 36 -23.63 8.20 2.22
CA GLU A 36 -24.68 8.61 1.28
C GLU A 36 -24.37 9.99 0.63
N GLY A 37 -24.87 10.20 -0.58
CA GLY A 37 -24.60 11.39 -1.40
C GLY A 37 -23.24 11.37 -2.11
N THR A 38 -22.29 10.53 -1.68
CA THR A 38 -20.94 10.44 -2.28
C THR A 38 -21.03 9.91 -3.70
N LYS A 39 -20.66 10.74 -4.69
CA LYS A 39 -20.63 10.34 -6.11
C LYS A 39 -19.28 9.71 -6.45
N ILE A 40 -19.29 8.40 -6.65
CA ILE A 40 -18.14 7.58 -7.05
C ILE A 40 -18.42 6.84 -8.36
N ALA A 41 -17.37 6.42 -9.06
CA ALA A 41 -17.46 5.39 -10.09
C ALA A 41 -16.31 4.39 -9.95
N PHE A 42 -16.59 3.10 -10.17
CA PHE A 42 -15.55 2.07 -10.28
C PHE A 42 -15.25 1.81 -11.76
N THR A 43 -13.97 1.67 -12.10
CA THR A 43 -13.51 1.29 -13.44
C THR A 43 -12.47 0.18 -13.35
N SER A 44 -12.41 -0.68 -14.37
CA SER A 44 -11.46 -1.80 -14.43
C SER A 44 -10.64 -1.79 -15.72
N ASN A 45 -9.32 -1.69 -15.58
CA ASN A 45 -8.38 -1.69 -16.70
C ASN A 45 -7.82 -3.10 -16.92
N GLY A 46 -7.76 -3.58 -18.16
CA GLY A 46 -7.28 -4.93 -18.50
C GLY A 46 -8.40 -5.96 -18.71
N ARG A 47 -8.05 -7.13 -19.24
CA ARG A 47 -9.04 -8.10 -19.76
C ARG A 47 -9.48 -9.13 -18.71
N GLY A 48 -10.51 -8.79 -17.94
CA GLY A 48 -11.21 -9.72 -17.06
C GLY A 48 -12.47 -9.11 -16.44
N HIS A 49 -13.32 -9.97 -15.87
CA HIS A 49 -14.45 -9.52 -15.06
C HIS A 49 -14.02 -9.38 -13.59
N VAL A 50 -14.42 -8.28 -12.95
CA VAL A 50 -14.21 -8.02 -11.53
C VAL A 50 -15.57 -8.02 -10.86
N HIS A 51 -15.68 -8.69 -9.71
CA HIS A 51 -16.84 -8.62 -8.84
C HIS A 51 -16.42 -7.88 -7.56
N LEU A 52 -17.22 -6.88 -7.17
CA LEU A 52 -17.08 -6.19 -5.89
C LEU A 52 -18.19 -6.69 -4.95
N THR A 53 -17.85 -6.83 -3.68
CA THR A 53 -18.74 -7.33 -2.62
C THR A 53 -18.55 -6.51 -1.37
N GLY A 54 -19.63 -6.23 -0.66
CA GLY A 54 -19.64 -5.47 0.58
C GLY A 54 -21.00 -5.57 1.25
N TYR A 55 -21.24 -4.68 2.21
CA TYR A 55 -22.49 -4.54 2.93
C TYR A 55 -22.89 -3.06 2.98
N LEU A 56 -24.16 -2.78 3.30
CA LEU A 56 -24.59 -1.45 3.67
C LEU A 56 -24.45 -1.33 5.19
N VAL A 57 -23.87 -0.24 5.67
CA VAL A 57 -24.00 0.19 7.05
C VAL A 57 -25.40 0.81 7.18
N PRO A 58 -26.26 0.38 8.13
CA PRO A 58 -27.49 1.10 8.40
C PRO A 58 -27.19 2.55 8.82
N GLU A 59 -28.01 3.49 8.38
CA GLU A 59 -28.11 4.75 9.12
C GLU A 59 -28.99 4.43 10.34
N ASP A 60 -28.37 4.34 11.52
CA ASP A 60 -29.10 4.14 12.77
C ASP A 60 -29.85 5.45 13.10
N ASP A 61 -31.18 5.41 13.04
CA ASP A 61 -32.10 6.51 13.42
C ASP A 61 -32.06 6.81 14.95
N MET A 62 -30.87 7.00 15.53
CA MET A 62 -30.69 7.30 16.96
C MET A 62 -31.32 8.64 17.40
N ASP A 63 -31.64 9.52 16.44
CA ASP A 63 -32.36 10.78 16.68
C ASP A 63 -33.76 10.57 17.30
N GLU A 64 -34.35 9.37 17.21
CA GLU A 64 -35.66 9.04 17.84
C GLU A 64 -35.55 8.17 19.12
N LEU A 65 -34.34 7.81 19.57
CA LEU A 65 -34.11 7.02 20.81
C LEU A 65 -33.22 7.71 21.87
N GLY A 66 -32.73 8.92 21.60
CA GLY A 66 -31.70 9.59 22.43
C GLY A 66 -32.12 10.15 23.79
N ASP A 67 -33.39 10.06 24.21
CA ASP A 67 -33.92 10.76 25.40
C ASP A 67 -34.15 9.83 26.63
N GLU A 68 -33.87 8.52 26.52
CA GLU A 68 -34.06 7.53 27.62
C GLU A 68 -32.79 6.74 28.02
N MET A 69 -31.58 7.13 27.57
CA MET A 69 -30.31 6.43 27.89
C MET A 69 -29.18 7.34 28.41
N LEU A 70 -29.52 8.43 29.11
CA LEU A 70 -28.55 9.42 29.63
C LEU A 70 -28.41 9.45 31.17
N GLU A 71 -28.76 8.35 31.86
CA GLU A 71 -28.57 8.19 33.32
C GLU A 71 -27.87 6.87 33.66
N GLU A 72 -26.57 6.75 33.37
CA GLU A 72 -25.65 5.79 34.03
C GLU A 72 -24.17 6.22 33.88
N GLU A 73 -23.84 7.46 34.29
CA GLU A 73 -22.46 7.82 34.68
C GLU A 73 -22.25 7.44 36.16
N GLU A 74 -21.43 6.42 36.46
CA GLU A 74 -20.72 6.32 37.75
C GLU A 74 -19.49 5.39 37.64
N ASP A 75 -18.50 5.64 38.49
CA ASP A 75 -17.25 4.89 38.71
C ASP A 75 -16.31 4.60 37.52
N VAL A 76 -15.44 5.57 37.24
CA VAL A 76 -14.07 5.30 36.74
C VAL A 76 -13.21 4.88 37.94
N ASP A 77 -12.90 3.58 38.05
CA ASP A 77 -11.99 3.07 39.09
C ASP A 77 -10.53 3.08 38.56
N GLU A 78 -9.64 3.79 39.26
CA GLU A 78 -8.22 3.91 38.89
C GLU A 78 -7.40 2.80 39.58
N GLU A 79 -7.51 1.55 39.10
CA GLU A 79 -6.61 0.48 39.54
C GLU A 79 -5.18 0.69 38.99
N GLU A 80 -4.24 1.06 39.87
CA GLU A 80 -2.82 1.23 39.55
C GLU A 80 -2.15 -0.13 39.20
N GLU A 81 -1.92 -0.41 37.91
CA GLU A 81 -1.17 -1.61 37.48
C GLU A 81 0.34 -1.52 37.75
N ASP A 82 0.75 -2.30 38.76
CA ASP A 82 1.99 -3.07 38.92
C ASP A 82 3.38 -2.43 38.66
N ASP A 83 4.20 -2.46 39.72
CA ASP A 83 5.56 -1.90 39.77
C ASP A 83 6.57 -2.94 39.18
N GLU A 84 6.54 -3.17 37.85
CA GLU A 84 7.44 -4.14 37.19
C GLU A 84 8.93 -3.78 37.40
N GLU A 85 9.61 -4.55 38.26
CA GLU A 85 11.02 -4.35 38.64
C GLU A 85 11.97 -4.45 37.43
N VAL A 86 12.35 -3.29 36.88
CA VAL A 86 13.17 -3.20 35.65
C VAL A 86 14.53 -3.89 35.83
N PRO A 87 14.84 -4.98 35.09
CA PRO A 87 16.11 -5.68 35.24
C PRO A 87 17.29 -4.83 34.74
N GLU A 88 18.24 -4.54 35.64
CA GLU A 88 19.35 -3.62 35.40
C GLU A 88 20.17 -4.00 34.15
N LEU A 89 20.22 -3.09 33.16
CA LEU A 89 20.95 -3.30 31.91
C LEU A 89 22.47 -3.34 32.15
N VAL A 90 23.01 -4.55 32.33
CA VAL A 90 24.43 -4.81 32.53
C VAL A 90 25.32 -4.05 31.54
N ALA A 91 26.10 -3.10 32.06
CA ALA A 91 26.81 -2.12 31.26
C ALA A 91 27.72 -2.75 30.19
N PRO A 92 27.86 -2.15 28.99
CA PRO A 92 28.57 -2.76 27.87
C PRO A 92 30.06 -2.98 28.19
N GLY A 93 30.38 -4.22 28.54
CA GLY A 93 31.74 -4.65 28.90
C GLY A 93 32.72 -4.32 27.78
N LYS A 94 33.74 -3.51 28.11
CA LYS A 94 34.72 -2.93 27.18
C LYS A 94 35.55 -4.02 26.46
N ARG A 95 35.01 -4.58 25.37
CA ARG A 95 35.65 -5.63 24.57
C ARG A 95 36.97 -5.11 24.00
N LYS A 96 38.08 -5.51 24.62
CA LYS A 96 39.46 -5.18 24.21
C LYS A 96 39.78 -5.86 22.87
N ALA A 97 39.45 -5.22 21.76
CA ALA A 97 39.97 -5.60 20.46
C ALA A 97 41.51 -5.50 20.48
N LYS A 98 42.20 -6.64 20.38
CA LYS A 98 43.64 -6.70 20.09
C LYS A 98 43.83 -6.98 18.60
N ALA A 99 44.76 -6.25 17.99
CA ALA A 99 45.31 -6.54 16.65
C ALA A 99 46.11 -7.88 16.69
N SER A 100 46.56 -8.47 15.57
CA SER A 100 47.00 -7.91 14.29
C SER A 100 46.87 -8.94 13.13
N PRO A 101 46.99 -8.54 11.84
CA PRO A 101 46.76 -9.43 10.70
C PRO A 101 48.02 -10.21 10.23
N LYS A 102 47.80 -11.21 9.36
CA LYS A 102 48.75 -11.78 8.38
C LYS A 102 47.99 -12.08 7.09
N GLU A 103 48.18 -11.31 6.01
CA GLU A 103 49.18 -11.53 4.93
C GLU A 103 48.84 -12.69 3.98
N GLY A 104 48.52 -12.39 2.71
CA GLY A 104 48.01 -13.40 1.75
C GLY A 104 47.90 -13.01 0.26
N LYS A 105 48.80 -12.16 -0.26
CA LYS A 105 49.16 -11.95 -1.71
C LYS A 105 48.06 -12.24 -2.78
N ALA A 106 47.32 -11.25 -3.30
CA ALA A 106 47.71 -10.26 -4.33
C ALA A 106 47.90 -10.79 -5.77
N ALA A 107 47.00 -10.41 -6.70
CA ALA A 107 47.20 -10.40 -8.16
C ALA A 107 46.25 -9.44 -8.93
N LYS A 108 46.83 -8.66 -9.86
CA LYS A 108 46.33 -8.05 -11.15
C LYS A 108 44.81 -7.85 -11.37
N ARG A 109 44.25 -6.67 -11.73
CA ARG A 109 44.52 -5.63 -12.78
C ARG A 109 43.86 -5.91 -14.16
N LEU A 110 43.48 -4.80 -14.83
CA LEU A 110 42.73 -4.61 -16.10
C LEU A 110 41.18 -4.73 -15.95
N LYS A 111 40.39 -4.19 -16.89
CA LYS A 111 40.11 -2.80 -17.36
C LYS A 111 39.38 -2.88 -18.72
N GLU A 112 38.04 -2.88 -18.70
CA GLU A 112 37.12 -2.97 -19.85
C GLU A 112 35.74 -2.39 -19.39
N GLU A 113 35.02 -1.41 -19.96
CA GLU A 113 35.21 -0.46 -21.10
C GLU A 113 35.15 -1.08 -22.52
N GLU A 114 34.38 -0.59 -23.51
CA GLU A 114 33.38 0.51 -23.68
C GLU A 114 31.93 -0.06 -23.80
N GLU A 115 30.81 0.63 -23.54
CA GLU A 115 30.11 1.69 -24.31
C GLU A 115 29.76 1.31 -25.78
N GLU A 116 28.46 1.16 -26.09
CA GLU A 116 27.90 1.41 -27.43
C GLU A 116 26.39 1.74 -27.31
N GLU A 117 25.96 2.83 -27.95
CA GLU A 117 24.58 3.32 -27.96
C GLU A 117 23.75 2.64 -29.06
N ASN A 118 22.41 2.68 -28.97
CA ASN A 118 21.53 2.44 -30.10
C ASN A 118 20.30 3.34 -29.98
N ASP A 119 20.46 4.57 -30.48
CA ASP A 119 19.40 5.53 -30.77
C ASP A 119 19.30 5.62 -32.31
N ASP A 120 18.14 5.30 -32.87
CA ASP A 120 17.89 5.31 -34.32
C ASP A 120 16.48 5.85 -34.59
N ASP A 121 16.38 7.18 -34.72
CA ASP A 121 15.17 7.88 -35.13
C ASP A 121 14.99 7.79 -36.65
N SER A 122 13.87 7.21 -37.08
CA SER A 122 13.33 7.41 -38.44
C SER A 122 11.83 7.60 -38.43
N SER A 123 11.43 8.74 -37.86
CA SER A 123 10.66 9.78 -38.55
C SER A 123 9.92 9.45 -39.88
N ASP A 124 8.65 9.88 -39.90
CA ASP A 124 7.87 10.44 -41.04
C ASP A 124 7.48 9.58 -42.27
N GLU A 125 6.17 9.39 -42.44
CA GLU A 125 5.43 9.80 -43.65
C GLU A 125 3.93 9.88 -43.31
N GLY A 126 3.20 10.81 -43.96
CA GLY A 126 1.84 11.21 -43.57
C GLY A 126 0.72 10.72 -44.51
N SER A 127 -0.23 11.63 -44.82
CA SER A 127 -1.41 11.44 -45.69
C SER A 127 -2.57 10.62 -45.05
N LEU A 128 -3.87 10.82 -45.34
CA LEU A 128 -4.64 11.96 -45.88
C LEU A 128 -6.15 11.73 -45.54
N LEU A 129 -7.02 12.67 -45.94
CA LEU A 129 -8.49 12.61 -46.12
C LEU A 129 -9.01 11.19 -46.52
N ASP A 130 -10.27 10.78 -46.26
CA ASP A 130 -11.52 11.56 -46.37
C ASP A 130 -12.76 10.82 -45.80
N GLY A 131 -13.88 11.55 -45.65
CA GLY A 131 -15.27 11.09 -45.83
C GLY A 131 -15.87 9.94 -44.99
N LEU A 132 -16.74 10.29 -44.02
CA LEU A 132 -18.22 10.19 -44.18
C LEU A 132 -19.00 10.72 -42.95
#